data_AF-A0A7E4UNG1-F1
#
_entry.id   AF-A0A7E4UNG1-F1
#
_cell.length_a   1.000
_cell.length_b   1.000
_cell.length_c   1.000
_cell.angle_alpha   90.00
_cell.angle_beta   90.00
_cell.angle_gamma   90.00
#
_symmetry.space_group_name_H-M   'P 1'
#
loop_
_entity.id
_entity.type
_entity.pdbx_description
1 polymer ?
#
loop_
_entity_poly.entity_id
_entity_poly.type
_entity_poly.pdbx_seq_one_letter_code
_entity_poly.pdbx_strand_id
1 'polypeptide(L)'
;MKTTMKSTKGPCRICGAESSGFNFGVLTCKPCASFFRRCIAERKKYICRSGNACVVEGQQQRQSCRACRLRICIEVGMSRDLSANTPICAVPSAPSSPTNTILQDHSPATSSSNLSAMNSYTNLNWMLNVWRNFQVSQRALLAVVHPEYASMSSIYEPQEDYRFVMKAEYERIEMGSVALLMTTLQDNFPVYKSLPENVKNTVYRRYNVRFAFLQRIFLTSKVFPQDEDDRLVFFAGVYCTVRDLGIFYGEDSQSQLVLNVQRLVLPFY
;
A
#
# COMPACT_ATOMS: atom_id res chain seq x y z
N MET A 1 -15.33 -38.33 20.37
CA MET A 1 -16.27 -37.38 20.97
C MET A 1 -16.49 -36.22 20.00
N LYS A 2 -17.69 -36.05 19.46
CA LYS A 2 -18.07 -34.87 18.65
C LYS A 2 -18.41 -33.74 19.63
N THR A 3 -17.56 -32.75 19.76
CA THR A 3 -17.82 -31.55 20.58
C THR A 3 -18.89 -30.72 19.87
N THR A 4 -20.15 -30.90 20.26
CA THR A 4 -21.26 -30.01 19.89
C THR A 4 -21.05 -28.68 20.59
N MET A 5 -20.53 -27.67 19.88
CA MET A 5 -20.43 -26.31 20.41
C MET A 5 -21.84 -25.79 20.69
N LYS A 6 -22.11 -25.50 21.98
CA LYS A 6 -23.36 -24.90 22.46
C LYS A 6 -23.69 -23.65 21.64
N SER A 7 -24.96 -23.52 21.24
CA SER A 7 -25.54 -22.31 20.66
C SER A 7 -25.38 -21.14 21.63
N THR A 8 -24.32 -20.35 21.48
CA THR A 8 -24.19 -19.05 22.13
C THR A 8 -25.18 -18.10 21.49
N LYS A 9 -26.31 -17.87 22.17
CA LYS A 9 -27.26 -16.81 21.83
C LYS A 9 -26.67 -15.46 22.22
N GLY A 10 -26.56 -14.54 21.27
CA GLY A 10 -26.04 -13.19 21.50
C GLY A 10 -26.18 -12.31 20.26
N PRO A 11 -25.97 -10.99 20.39
CA PRO A 11 -26.07 -10.07 19.25
C PRO A 11 -24.92 -10.29 18.25
N CYS A 12 -25.22 -10.14 16.97
CA CYS A 12 -24.24 -10.17 15.90
C CYS A 12 -23.20 -9.06 16.11
N ARG A 13 -21.93 -9.41 16.16
CA ARG A 13 -20.83 -8.45 16.39
C ARG A 13 -20.65 -7.42 15.27
N ILE A 14 -21.34 -7.60 14.14
CA ILE A 14 -21.25 -6.69 12.98
C ILE A 14 -22.42 -5.72 12.95
N CYS A 15 -23.62 -6.16 13.30
CA CYS A 15 -24.83 -5.35 13.12
C CYS A 15 -25.83 -5.37 14.26
N GLY A 16 -25.49 -5.96 15.41
CA GLY A 16 -26.35 -6.04 16.60
C GLY A 16 -27.57 -6.98 16.48
N ALA A 17 -28.00 -7.34 15.27
CA ALA A 17 -29.13 -8.26 15.05
C ALA A 17 -28.88 -9.65 15.66
N GLU A 18 -29.94 -10.42 15.92
CA GLU A 18 -29.83 -11.76 16.49
C GLU A 18 -28.86 -12.65 15.69
N SER A 19 -27.86 -13.21 16.37
CA SER A 19 -26.87 -14.08 15.75
C SER A 19 -27.42 -15.49 15.55
N SER A 20 -26.86 -16.18 14.56
CA SER A 20 -27.15 -17.59 14.29
C SER A 20 -26.05 -18.53 14.80
N GLY A 21 -25.10 -18.00 15.58
CA GLY A 21 -23.89 -18.70 16.02
C GLY A 21 -22.60 -18.18 15.40
N PHE A 22 -21.51 -18.88 15.65
CA PHE A 22 -20.18 -18.54 15.16
C PHE A 22 -20.05 -18.85 13.67
N ASN A 23 -19.64 -17.85 12.88
CA ASN A 23 -19.29 -18.01 11.47
C ASN A 23 -18.00 -17.24 11.21
N PHE A 24 -17.05 -17.85 10.49
CA PHE A 24 -15.75 -17.23 10.20
C PHE A 24 -15.01 -16.77 11.47
N GLY A 25 -15.14 -17.49 12.59
CA GLY A 25 -14.49 -17.16 13.86
C GLY A 25 -15.24 -16.16 14.76
N VAL A 26 -16.36 -15.59 14.32
CA VAL A 26 -17.07 -14.53 15.05
C VAL A 26 -18.56 -14.83 15.20
N LEU A 27 -19.17 -14.43 16.32
CA LEU A 27 -20.61 -14.51 16.53
C LEU A 27 -21.36 -13.56 15.58
N THR A 28 -22.07 -14.11 14.60
CA THR A 28 -22.69 -13.32 13.52
C THR A 28 -24.09 -13.82 13.16
N CYS A 29 -24.89 -12.94 12.56
CA CYS A 29 -26.15 -13.33 11.93
C CYS A 29 -25.91 -13.90 10.51
N LYS A 30 -26.78 -14.80 10.05
CA LYS A 30 -26.69 -15.43 8.71
C LYS A 30 -26.42 -14.42 7.58
N PRO A 31 -27.05 -13.23 7.54
CA PRO A 31 -26.79 -12.25 6.48
C PRO A 31 -25.37 -11.66 6.52
N CYS A 32 -24.77 -11.44 7.69
CA CYS A 32 -23.39 -10.95 7.79
C CYS A 32 -22.38 -12.04 7.42
N ALA A 33 -22.64 -13.29 7.81
CA ALA A 33 -21.82 -14.43 7.38
C ALA A 33 -21.84 -14.61 5.84
N SER A 34 -23.03 -14.61 5.24
CA SER A 34 -23.18 -14.73 3.77
C SER A 34 -22.59 -13.53 3.02
N PHE A 35 -22.73 -12.32 3.58
CA PHE A 35 -22.09 -11.12 3.05
C PHE A 35 -20.57 -11.28 3.03
N PHE A 36 -19.94 -11.62 4.16
CA PHE A 36 -18.50 -11.80 4.27
C PHE A 36 -17.97 -12.84 3.27
N ARG A 37 -18.62 -14.01 3.19
CA ARG A 37 -18.29 -15.08 2.23
C ARG A 37 -18.29 -14.60 0.78
N ARG A 38 -19.26 -13.77 0.38
CA ARG A 38 -19.31 -13.22 -0.99
C ARG A 38 -18.21 -12.21 -1.24
N CYS A 39 -17.95 -11.33 -0.27
CA CYS A 39 -16.89 -10.32 -0.40
C CYS A 39 -15.51 -10.95 -0.61
N ILE A 40 -15.18 -12.00 0.15
CA ILE A 40 -13.89 -12.70 -0.01
C ILE A 40 -13.81 -13.50 -1.31
N ALA A 41 -14.93 -14.04 -1.81
CA ALA A 41 -14.97 -14.79 -3.07
C ALA A 41 -14.89 -13.86 -4.30
N GLU A 42 -15.62 -12.74 -4.29
CA GLU A 42 -15.68 -11.81 -5.41
C GLU A 42 -14.40 -10.95 -5.54
N ARG A 43 -13.58 -10.85 -4.48
CA ARG A 43 -12.38 -9.98 -4.41
C ARG A 43 -12.62 -8.52 -4.86
N LYS A 44 -13.88 -8.05 -4.78
CA LYS A 44 -14.26 -6.69 -5.19
C LYS A 44 -13.89 -5.68 -4.10
N LYS A 45 -13.39 -4.52 -4.54
CA LYS A 45 -13.16 -3.36 -3.68
C LYS A 45 -14.48 -2.62 -3.45
N TYR A 46 -14.97 -2.59 -2.21
CA TYR A 46 -16.11 -1.75 -1.83
C TYR A 46 -15.60 -0.39 -1.35
N ILE A 47 -16.19 0.69 -1.87
CA ILE A 47 -15.84 2.07 -1.49
C ILE A 47 -17.01 2.67 -0.71
N CYS A 48 -16.73 3.25 0.46
CA CYS A 48 -17.74 3.98 1.24
C CYS A 48 -17.96 5.36 0.63
N ARG A 49 -19.22 5.77 0.50
CA ARG A 49 -19.61 7.11 0.01
C ARG A 49 -19.77 8.15 1.12
N SER A 50 -19.67 7.74 2.38
CA SER A 50 -19.93 8.57 3.56
C SER A 50 -18.77 8.53 4.56
N GLY A 51 -17.53 8.50 4.07
CA GLY A 51 -16.33 8.69 4.91
C GLY A 51 -15.95 7.52 5.84
N ASN A 52 -16.31 6.29 5.51
CA ASN A 52 -15.99 5.06 6.28
C ASN A 52 -16.57 4.97 7.71
N ALA A 53 -17.43 5.91 8.12
CA ALA A 53 -18.06 5.96 9.44
C ALA A 53 -19.56 5.60 9.44
N CYS A 54 -20.08 4.98 8.37
CA CYS A 54 -21.48 4.57 8.33
C CYS A 54 -21.84 3.65 9.50
N VAL A 55 -22.95 3.95 10.17
CA VAL A 55 -23.56 3.07 11.17
C VAL A 55 -24.02 1.79 10.49
N VAL A 56 -23.57 0.64 11.00
CA VAL A 56 -23.96 -0.69 10.53
C VAL A 56 -24.74 -1.34 11.65
N GLU A 57 -25.94 -0.84 11.95
CA GLU A 57 -26.79 -1.36 13.02
C GLU A 57 -28.14 -1.84 12.49
N GLY A 58 -28.62 -2.95 13.04
CA GLY A 58 -29.90 -3.54 12.65
C GLY A 58 -29.93 -4.03 11.19
N GLN A 59 -31.13 -4.41 10.75
CA GLN A 59 -31.32 -5.05 9.45
C GLN A 59 -31.29 -4.09 8.26
N GLN A 60 -31.72 -2.84 8.47
CA GLN A 60 -31.85 -1.82 7.42
C GLN A 60 -30.52 -1.10 7.18
N GLN A 61 -29.87 -0.56 8.22
CA GLN A 61 -28.67 0.25 8.04
C GLN A 61 -27.45 -0.58 7.59
N ARG A 62 -27.40 -1.88 7.95
CA ARG A 62 -26.34 -2.79 7.45
C ARG A 62 -26.31 -2.99 5.93
N GLN A 63 -27.34 -2.57 5.20
CA GLN A 63 -27.34 -2.65 3.73
C GLN A 63 -26.84 -1.36 3.07
N SER A 64 -26.83 -0.24 3.81
CA SER A 64 -26.50 1.09 3.30
C SER A 64 -25.06 1.18 2.80
N CYS A 65 -24.11 0.58 3.51
CA CYS A 65 -22.71 0.66 3.13
C CYS A 65 -22.00 -0.70 3.21
N ARG A 66 -21.76 -1.30 2.03
CA ARG A 66 -20.98 -2.55 1.92
C ARG A 66 -19.54 -2.38 2.38
N ALA A 67 -18.94 -1.21 2.17
CA ALA A 67 -17.57 -0.94 2.59
C ALA A 67 -17.41 -0.92 4.12
N CYS A 68 -18.21 -0.13 4.84
CA CYS A 68 -18.17 -0.10 6.31
C CYS A 68 -18.54 -1.44 6.93
N ARG A 69 -19.52 -2.15 6.34
CA ARG A 69 -19.89 -3.49 6.82
C ARG A 69 -18.74 -4.48 6.68
N LEU A 70 -18.04 -4.49 5.54
CA LEU A 70 -16.89 -5.38 5.34
C LEU A 70 -15.73 -4.99 6.25
N ARG A 71 -15.48 -3.69 6.45
CA ARG A 71 -14.48 -3.19 7.41
C ARG A 71 -14.75 -3.74 8.81
N ILE A 72 -15.97 -3.59 9.33
CA ILE A 72 -16.34 -4.12 10.64
C ILE A 72 -16.15 -5.63 10.70
N CYS A 73 -16.54 -6.38 9.66
CA CYS A 73 -16.31 -7.84 9.60
C CYS A 73 -14.82 -8.19 9.83
N ILE A 74 -13.91 -7.46 9.20
CA ILE A 74 -12.46 -7.68 9.34
C ILE A 74 -11.98 -7.27 10.73
N GLU A 75 -12.42 -6.10 11.23
CA GLU A 75 -12.04 -5.58 12.56
C GLU A 75 -12.47 -6.47 13.72
N VAL A 76 -13.64 -7.13 13.61
CA VAL A 76 -14.08 -8.09 14.63
C VAL A 76 -13.41 -9.46 14.48
N GLY A 77 -12.51 -9.63 13.52
CA GLY A 77 -11.70 -10.83 13.33
C GLY A 77 -12.35 -11.92 12.47
N MET A 78 -13.28 -11.59 11.57
CA MET A 78 -13.78 -12.61 10.63
C MET A 78 -12.68 -13.05 9.67
N SER A 79 -12.40 -14.35 9.62
CA SER A 79 -11.36 -14.94 8.77
C SER A 79 -11.88 -16.14 7.98
N ARG A 80 -11.30 -16.37 6.79
CA ARG A 80 -11.58 -17.55 5.96
C ARG A 80 -10.99 -18.82 6.59
N ASP A 81 -9.87 -18.67 7.28
CA ASP A 81 -9.12 -19.77 7.88
C ASP A 81 -9.58 -19.92 9.33
N LEU A 82 -10.49 -20.86 9.55
CA LEU A 82 -11.12 -21.14 10.85
C LEU A 82 -10.16 -21.74 11.91
N SER A 83 -8.84 -21.65 11.68
CA SER A 83 -7.81 -22.32 12.47
C SER A 83 -6.62 -21.40 12.76
N ALA A 84 -6.81 -20.35 13.57
CA ALA A 84 -5.76 -19.82 14.45
C ALA A 84 -6.33 -18.72 15.35
N ASN A 85 -6.32 -18.98 16.65
CA ASN A 85 -6.17 -17.92 17.64
C ASN A 85 -4.82 -17.23 17.41
N THR A 86 -4.81 -16.15 16.63
CA THR A 86 -3.71 -15.18 16.64
C THR A 86 -4.32 -13.78 16.55
N PRO A 87 -4.08 -12.91 17.53
CA PRO A 87 -4.63 -11.57 17.51
C PRO A 87 -3.84 -10.74 16.49
N ILE A 88 -4.51 -10.28 15.43
CA ILE A 88 -3.91 -9.32 14.49
C ILE A 88 -4.68 -8.01 14.61
N CYS A 89 -3.90 -7.01 15.04
CA CYS A 89 -4.15 -5.57 15.09
C CYS A 89 -5.03 -5.05 16.24
N ALA A 90 -4.34 -4.75 17.35
CA ALA A 90 -4.78 -3.81 18.36
C ALA A 90 -5.04 -2.41 17.75
N VAL A 91 -6.19 -1.83 18.07
CA VAL A 91 -6.46 -0.39 17.97
C VAL A 91 -6.63 0.12 19.41
N PRO A 92 -6.06 1.29 19.79
CA PRO A 92 -6.13 1.78 21.17
C PRO A 92 -7.57 2.05 21.63
N SER A 93 -7.85 1.64 22.86
CA SER A 93 -9.06 1.89 23.62
C SER A 93 -9.32 3.38 23.83
N ALA A 94 -10.55 3.84 23.59
CA ALA A 94 -11.04 5.12 24.09
C ALA A 94 -11.38 5.01 25.59
N PRO A 95 -11.24 6.08 26.41
CA PRO A 95 -11.81 6.13 27.75
C PRO A 95 -13.30 6.47 27.73
N SER A 96 -14.03 5.86 28.67
CA SER A 96 -15.48 5.89 28.91
C SER A 96 -16.00 7.16 29.63
N SER A 97 -17.10 7.73 29.11
CA SER A 97 -18.37 8.25 29.73
C SER A 97 -18.40 8.96 31.11
N PRO A 98 -19.54 9.60 31.55
CA PRO A 98 -20.63 10.34 30.86
C PRO A 98 -21.00 11.68 31.56
N THR A 99 -21.54 12.69 30.86
CA THR A 99 -22.46 13.67 31.49
C THR A 99 -23.52 14.16 30.51
N ASN A 100 -24.79 14.01 30.92
CA ASN A 100 -25.99 14.56 30.29
C ASN A 100 -25.98 16.09 30.30
N THR A 101 -26.33 16.74 29.19
CA THR A 101 -27.23 17.92 29.21
C THR A 101 -27.90 18.05 27.84
N ILE A 102 -29.23 17.98 27.86
CA ILE A 102 -30.15 18.33 26.76
C ILE A 102 -30.16 19.86 26.65
N LEU A 103 -30.11 20.43 25.44
CA LEU A 103 -31.00 21.51 24.95
C LEU A 103 -30.61 22.00 23.53
N GLN A 104 -31.55 21.75 22.62
CA GLN A 104 -32.05 22.58 21.50
C GLN A 104 -31.11 23.34 20.55
N ASP A 105 -31.20 22.92 19.28
CA ASP A 105 -31.63 23.69 18.11
C ASP A 105 -31.17 25.15 17.98
N HIS A 106 -30.19 25.37 17.10
CA HIS A 106 -30.13 26.53 16.22
C HIS A 106 -29.35 26.16 14.96
N SER A 107 -30.06 26.02 13.84
CA SER A 107 -29.46 26.34 12.54
C SER A 107 -29.16 27.84 12.52
N PRO A 108 -27.98 28.23 12.02
CA PRO A 108 -27.97 29.18 10.94
C PRO A 108 -27.15 28.65 9.77
N ALA A 109 -27.74 28.75 8.58
CA ALA A 109 -27.04 28.58 7.34
C ALA A 109 -25.81 29.51 7.28
N THR A 110 -24.66 28.93 6.99
CA THR A 110 -23.56 29.64 6.31
C THR A 110 -23.04 28.74 5.20
N SER A 111 -23.55 29.02 3.99
CA SER A 111 -22.84 28.96 2.71
C SER A 111 -21.73 27.91 2.55
N SER A 112 -22.12 26.79 1.94
CA SER A 112 -21.47 26.17 0.77
C SER A 112 -19.97 26.45 0.53
N SER A 113 -19.16 25.40 0.65
CA SER A 113 -18.22 25.05 -0.43
C SER A 113 -17.73 23.59 -0.32
N ASN A 114 -18.17 22.77 -1.27
CA ASN A 114 -17.38 21.77 -1.99
C ASN A 114 -16.27 21.02 -1.22
N LEU A 115 -16.55 19.81 -0.73
CA LEU A 115 -15.47 18.83 -0.48
C LEU A 115 -15.89 17.36 -0.66
N SER A 116 -16.68 17.06 -1.70
CA SER A 116 -17.11 15.68 -1.99
C SER A 116 -16.69 15.15 -3.37
N ALA A 117 -16.05 15.98 -4.20
CA ALA A 117 -15.23 15.55 -5.35
C ALA A 117 -13.73 15.87 -5.18
N MET A 118 -13.39 16.66 -4.15
CA MET A 118 -12.06 17.22 -3.90
C MET A 118 -11.22 16.37 -2.92
N ASN A 119 -11.46 15.04 -2.87
CA ASN A 119 -10.77 14.14 -1.93
C ASN A 119 -10.09 12.91 -2.57
N SER A 120 -10.43 12.52 -3.80
CA SER A 120 -9.68 11.48 -4.54
C SER A 120 -8.63 12.11 -5.44
N TYR A 121 -8.99 13.19 -6.16
CA TYR A 121 -8.05 14.00 -6.94
C TYR A 121 -7.01 14.68 -6.04
N THR A 122 -7.37 15.16 -4.84
CA THR A 122 -6.39 15.74 -3.91
C THR A 122 -5.48 14.69 -3.29
N ASN A 123 -5.98 13.50 -2.95
CA ASN A 123 -5.13 12.39 -2.49
C ASN A 123 -4.20 11.88 -3.61
N LEU A 124 -4.69 11.76 -4.84
CA LEU A 124 -3.85 11.38 -5.98
C LEU A 124 -2.86 12.49 -6.32
N ASN A 125 -3.28 13.75 -6.38
CA ASN A 125 -2.40 14.90 -6.63
C ASN A 125 -1.35 15.04 -5.53
N TRP A 126 -1.73 14.78 -4.27
CA TRP A 126 -0.80 14.73 -3.16
C TRP A 126 0.20 13.59 -3.33
N MET A 127 -0.26 12.35 -3.63
CA MET A 127 0.65 11.23 -3.92
C MET A 127 1.57 11.52 -5.11
N LEU A 128 1.04 12.15 -6.17
CA LEU A 128 1.83 12.61 -7.32
C LEU A 128 2.85 13.68 -6.91
N ASN A 129 2.49 14.58 -6.00
CA ASN A 129 3.40 15.59 -5.47
C ASN A 129 4.51 14.96 -4.61
N VAL A 130 4.17 14.00 -3.74
CA VAL A 130 5.15 13.22 -2.97
C VAL A 130 6.11 12.51 -3.92
N TRP A 131 5.59 11.88 -4.98
CA TRP A 131 6.42 11.22 -5.99
C TRP A 131 7.30 12.22 -6.76
N ARG A 132 6.77 13.36 -7.21
CA ARG A 132 7.59 14.40 -7.88
C ARG A 132 8.68 14.95 -6.96
N ASN A 133 8.38 15.21 -5.70
CA ASN A 133 9.36 15.66 -4.72
C ASN A 133 10.46 14.62 -4.51
N PHE A 134 10.08 13.34 -4.38
CA PHE A 134 11.04 12.24 -4.31
C PHE A 134 11.97 12.22 -5.52
N GLN A 135 11.45 12.42 -6.72
CA GLN A 135 12.25 12.49 -7.95
C GLN A 135 13.21 13.68 -7.97
N VAL A 136 12.77 14.86 -7.52
CA VAL A 136 13.64 16.04 -7.38
C VAL A 136 14.78 15.75 -6.39
N SER A 137 14.48 15.12 -5.26
CA SER A 137 15.50 14.72 -4.29
C SER A 137 16.45 13.65 -4.83
N GLN A 138 15.96 12.69 -5.62
CA GLN A 138 16.80 11.70 -6.31
C GLN A 138 17.75 12.38 -7.30
N ARG A 139 17.28 13.39 -8.04
CA ARG A 139 18.12 14.20 -8.95
C ARG A 139 19.18 14.98 -8.19
N ALA A 140 18.81 15.61 -7.07
CA ALA A 140 19.77 16.35 -6.25
C ALA A 140 20.87 15.42 -5.71
N LEU A 141 20.50 14.22 -5.24
CA LEU A 141 21.45 13.19 -4.83
C LEU A 141 22.35 12.76 -5.99
N LEU A 142 21.79 12.54 -7.18
CA LEU A 142 22.57 12.21 -8.37
C LEU A 142 23.59 13.30 -8.69
N ALA A 143 23.19 14.57 -8.67
CA ALA A 143 24.06 15.70 -8.96
C ALA A 143 25.26 15.83 -7.99
N VAL A 144 25.15 15.28 -6.77
CA VAL A 144 26.27 15.19 -5.83
C VAL A 144 27.32 14.19 -6.30
N VAL A 145 26.89 13.06 -6.86
CA VAL A 145 27.78 12.00 -7.36
C VAL A 145 28.27 12.30 -8.79
N HIS A 146 27.43 12.96 -9.56
CA HIS A 146 27.61 13.25 -10.99
C HIS A 146 27.17 14.70 -11.29
N PRO A 147 28.06 15.69 -11.07
CA PRO A 147 27.75 17.11 -11.24
C PRO A 147 27.21 17.48 -12.63
N GLU A 148 27.52 16.70 -13.66
CA GLU A 148 27.02 16.86 -15.02
C GLU A 148 25.48 16.81 -15.12
N TYR A 149 24.80 16.18 -14.16
CA TYR A 149 23.33 16.14 -14.10
C TYR A 149 22.70 17.31 -13.34
N ALA A 150 23.49 18.25 -12.78
CA ALA A 150 22.97 19.35 -11.99
C ALA A 150 22.07 20.31 -12.79
N SER A 151 22.36 20.50 -14.07
CA SER A 151 21.62 21.38 -15.00
C SER A 151 20.34 20.74 -15.57
N MET A 152 20.12 19.44 -15.34
CA MET A 152 19.03 18.70 -15.94
C MET A 152 17.68 19.08 -15.33
N SER A 153 16.71 19.48 -16.16
CA SER A 153 15.32 19.84 -15.78
C SER A 153 14.53 18.65 -15.24
N SER A 154 14.77 17.46 -15.79
CA SER A 154 14.09 16.22 -15.45
C SER A 154 15.01 15.03 -15.67
N ILE A 155 15.09 14.11 -14.70
CA ILE A 155 15.81 12.83 -14.84
C ILE A 155 15.12 11.83 -15.80
N TYR A 156 13.99 12.21 -16.42
CA TYR A 156 13.13 11.32 -17.22
C TYR A 156 12.67 11.93 -18.55
N GLU A 157 13.11 13.14 -18.88
CA GLU A 157 12.91 13.65 -20.23
C GLU A 157 13.77 12.81 -21.18
N PRO A 158 13.30 12.49 -22.40
CA PRO A 158 14.12 11.81 -23.40
C PRO A 158 15.37 12.66 -23.64
N GLN A 159 16.47 12.30 -23.00
CA GLN A 159 17.78 12.79 -23.37
C GLN A 159 18.27 11.90 -24.50
N GLU A 160 18.87 12.50 -25.53
CA GLU A 160 19.46 11.73 -26.63
C GLU A 160 20.62 10.84 -26.14
N ASP A 161 21.16 11.09 -24.93
CA ASP A 161 22.38 10.46 -24.43
C ASP A 161 22.24 9.94 -22.99
N TYR A 162 21.32 9.00 -22.76
CA TYR A 162 21.30 8.22 -21.52
C TYR A 162 22.65 7.50 -21.36
N ARG A 163 23.18 7.43 -20.13
CA ARG A 163 24.52 6.86 -19.88
C ARG A 163 24.45 5.41 -19.41
N PHE A 164 25.28 4.55 -19.98
CA PHE A 164 25.48 3.19 -19.47
C PHE A 164 26.17 3.21 -18.09
N VAL A 165 25.79 2.33 -17.18
CA VAL A 165 26.38 2.26 -15.83
C VAL A 165 26.81 0.84 -15.47
N MET A 166 27.95 0.72 -14.78
CA MET A 166 28.41 -0.55 -14.19
C MET A 166 27.72 -0.82 -12.85
N LYS A 167 27.59 -2.09 -12.46
CA LYS A 167 26.92 -2.52 -11.21
C LYS A 167 27.44 -1.80 -9.97
N ALA A 168 28.76 -1.66 -9.83
CA ALA A 168 29.37 -1.01 -8.67
C ALA A 168 28.97 0.47 -8.54
N GLU A 169 28.79 1.16 -9.66
CA GLU A 169 28.35 2.55 -9.69
C GLU A 169 26.84 2.66 -9.45
N TYR A 170 26.06 1.75 -10.07
CA TYR A 170 24.63 1.62 -9.82
C TYR A 170 24.33 1.38 -8.32
N GLU A 171 25.07 0.50 -7.64
CA GLU A 171 24.88 0.23 -6.21
C GLU A 171 25.14 1.45 -5.33
N ARG A 172 26.18 2.24 -5.66
CA ARG A 172 26.46 3.51 -4.94
C ARG A 172 25.33 4.51 -5.11
N ILE A 173 24.82 4.64 -6.34
CA ILE A 173 23.69 5.50 -6.65
C ILE A 173 22.48 4.99 -5.85
N GLU A 174 22.05 3.71 -6.00
CA GLU A 174 20.87 3.11 -5.36
C GLU A 174 20.84 3.27 -3.84
N MET A 175 21.98 3.09 -3.19
CA MET A 175 22.04 3.15 -1.72
C MET A 175 21.52 4.48 -1.17
N GLY A 176 21.79 5.61 -1.85
CA GLY A 176 21.23 6.89 -1.45
C GLY A 176 19.73 7.04 -1.75
N SER A 177 19.25 6.43 -2.83
CA SER A 177 17.80 6.38 -3.16
C SER A 177 16.99 5.58 -2.13
N VAL A 178 17.56 4.48 -1.63
CA VAL A 178 16.98 3.67 -0.54
C VAL A 178 16.75 4.54 0.70
N ALA A 179 17.79 5.25 1.16
CA ALA A 179 17.67 6.15 2.31
C ALA A 179 16.64 7.26 2.07
N LEU A 180 16.64 7.86 0.88
CA LEU A 180 15.70 8.91 0.51
C LEU A 180 14.24 8.42 0.50
N LEU A 181 13.98 7.20 0.03
CA LEU A 181 12.64 6.61 0.04
C LEU A 181 12.16 6.39 1.47
N MET A 182 13.04 5.95 2.38
CA MET A 182 12.72 5.79 3.79
C MET A 182 12.28 7.13 4.41
N THR A 183 13.05 8.20 4.19
CA THR A 183 12.71 9.56 4.64
C THR A 183 11.39 10.04 4.04
N THR A 184 11.21 9.85 2.73
CA THR A 184 9.97 10.22 2.02
C THR A 184 8.74 9.54 2.64
N LEU A 185 8.84 8.25 2.95
CA LEU A 185 7.77 7.50 3.60
C LEU A 185 7.47 8.02 5.00
N GLN A 186 8.50 8.36 5.79
CA GLN A 186 8.32 8.89 7.14
C GLN A 186 7.72 10.30 7.13
N ASP A 187 8.15 11.18 6.22
CA ASP A 187 7.70 12.57 6.21
C ASP A 187 6.29 12.74 5.66
N ASN A 188 5.90 11.88 4.72
CA ASN A 188 4.65 12.04 3.99
C ASN A 188 3.56 11.06 4.46
N PHE A 189 3.89 9.96 5.16
CA PHE A 189 2.91 8.97 5.57
C PHE A 189 2.87 8.85 7.10
N PRO A 190 1.99 9.61 7.80
CA PRO A 190 1.90 9.60 9.27
C PRO A 190 1.72 8.21 9.87
N VAL A 191 0.97 7.34 9.19
CA VAL A 191 0.80 5.93 9.59
C VAL A 191 2.12 5.18 9.55
N TYR A 192 2.94 5.37 8.52
CA TYR A 192 4.26 4.75 8.42
C TYR A 192 5.22 5.30 9.48
N LYS A 193 5.20 6.63 9.69
CA LYS A 193 6.02 7.32 10.70
C LYS A 193 5.77 6.80 12.12
N SER A 194 4.53 6.47 12.46
CA SER A 194 4.14 6.01 13.80
C SER A 194 4.38 4.52 14.06
N LEU A 195 4.76 3.73 13.04
CA LEU A 195 5.05 2.31 13.22
C LEU A 195 6.28 2.08 14.12
N PRO A 196 6.31 0.96 14.89
CA PRO A 196 7.53 0.49 15.54
C PRO A 196 8.64 0.22 14.52
N GLU A 197 9.90 0.43 14.91
CA GLU A 197 11.06 0.38 13.99
C GLU A 197 11.23 -0.96 13.28
N ASN A 198 11.02 -2.08 13.99
CA ASN A 198 11.05 -3.41 13.39
C ASN A 198 9.94 -3.62 12.33
N VAL A 199 8.77 -3.02 12.55
CA VAL A 199 7.64 -3.07 11.61
C VAL A 199 7.92 -2.16 10.41
N LYS A 200 8.46 -0.94 10.61
CA LYS A 200 8.93 -0.06 9.53
C LYS A 200 9.88 -0.79 8.61
N ASN A 201 10.92 -1.40 9.16
CA ASN A 201 11.92 -2.15 8.40
C ASN A 201 11.30 -3.31 7.59
N THR A 202 10.33 -4.02 8.17
CA THR A 202 9.62 -5.10 7.48
C THR A 202 8.76 -4.59 6.33
N VAL A 203 8.00 -3.51 6.56
CA VAL A 203 7.16 -2.86 5.55
C VAL A 203 8.03 -2.29 4.43
N TYR A 204 9.07 -1.54 4.79
CA TYR A 204 10.03 -0.96 3.87
C TYR A 204 10.65 -1.99 2.96
N ARG A 205 11.20 -3.08 3.51
CA ARG A 205 11.86 -4.14 2.72
C ARG A 205 10.91 -4.74 1.68
N ARG A 206 9.63 -4.95 2.04
CA ARG A 206 8.61 -5.50 1.13
C ARG A 206 8.09 -4.49 0.12
N TYR A 207 8.05 -3.21 0.48
CA TYR A 207 7.58 -2.12 -0.37
C TYR A 207 8.65 -1.70 -1.37
N ASN A 208 9.89 -1.46 -0.90
CA ASN A 208 11.01 -0.94 -1.69
C ASN A 208 11.27 -1.78 -2.95
N VAL A 209 11.33 -3.11 -2.81
CA VAL A 209 11.59 -4.00 -3.95
C VAL A 209 10.52 -3.86 -5.04
N ARG A 210 9.24 -3.80 -4.65
CA ARG A 210 8.13 -3.63 -5.60
C ARG A 210 8.10 -2.23 -6.19
N PHE A 211 8.35 -1.22 -5.36
CA PHE A 211 8.38 0.17 -5.79
C PHE A 211 9.50 0.39 -6.82
N ALA A 212 10.72 -0.05 -6.53
CA ALA A 212 11.86 0.04 -7.44
C ALA A 212 11.60 -0.69 -8.77
N PHE A 213 10.99 -1.87 -8.72
CA PHE A 213 10.62 -2.62 -9.92
C PHE A 213 9.58 -1.89 -10.79
N LEU A 214 8.50 -1.40 -10.18
CA LEU A 214 7.47 -0.63 -10.90
C LEU A 214 8.01 0.69 -11.44
N GLN A 215 8.85 1.39 -10.67
CA GLN A 215 9.50 2.62 -11.11
C GLN A 215 10.39 2.32 -12.33
N ARG A 216 11.22 1.28 -12.29
CA ARG A 216 12.07 0.87 -13.42
C ARG A 216 11.28 0.59 -14.69
N ILE A 217 10.21 -0.20 -14.60
CA ILE A 217 9.36 -0.50 -15.76
C ILE A 217 8.74 0.77 -16.31
N PHE A 218 8.15 1.59 -15.44
CA PHE A 218 7.54 2.86 -15.85
C PHE A 218 8.55 3.75 -16.57
N LEU A 219 9.74 3.92 -16.01
CA LEU A 219 10.79 4.76 -16.60
C LEU A 219 11.31 4.19 -17.92
N THR A 220 11.60 2.91 -17.97
CA THR A 220 12.04 2.24 -19.20
C THR A 220 11.00 2.42 -20.30
N SER A 221 9.72 2.18 -20.01
CA SER A 221 8.64 2.37 -21.00
C SER A 221 8.44 3.81 -21.47
N LYS A 222 8.89 4.79 -20.67
CA LYS A 222 8.81 6.22 -21.00
C LYS A 222 9.98 6.68 -21.86
N VAL A 223 11.16 6.15 -21.58
CA VAL A 223 12.43 6.58 -22.17
C VAL A 223 12.78 5.76 -23.41
N PHE A 224 12.57 4.44 -23.35
CA PHE A 224 12.84 3.47 -24.40
C PHE A 224 11.53 2.74 -24.74
N PRO A 225 10.61 3.40 -25.49
CA PRO A 225 9.29 2.86 -25.75
C PRO A 225 9.26 1.76 -26.83
N GLN A 226 10.39 1.49 -27.50
CA GLN A 226 10.47 0.51 -28.57
C GLN A 226 10.56 -0.91 -27.99
N ASP A 227 9.72 -1.83 -28.48
CA ASP A 227 9.64 -3.20 -27.94
C ASP A 227 10.94 -4.00 -28.07
N GLU A 228 11.80 -3.64 -29.03
CA GLU A 228 13.10 -4.30 -29.26
C GLU A 228 14.26 -3.70 -28.45
N ASP A 229 14.02 -2.59 -27.74
CA ASP A 229 15.01 -1.93 -26.91
C ASP A 229 15.28 -2.77 -25.66
N ASP A 230 16.52 -3.22 -25.51
CA ASP A 230 16.94 -4.07 -24.41
C ASP A 230 17.52 -3.27 -23.23
N ARG A 231 17.44 -1.94 -23.27
CA ARG A 231 17.93 -1.07 -22.19
C ARG A 231 16.92 -1.00 -21.06
N LEU A 232 17.41 -1.16 -19.84
CA LEU A 232 16.66 -0.92 -18.60
C LEU A 232 17.12 0.37 -17.95
N VAL A 233 16.21 1.32 -17.82
CA VAL A 233 16.48 2.60 -17.15
C VAL A 233 16.42 2.41 -15.65
N PHE A 234 17.55 2.65 -14.99
CA PHE A 234 17.60 2.84 -13.55
C PHE A 234 17.15 4.27 -13.21
N PHE A 235 16.89 4.52 -11.92
CA PHE A 235 16.69 5.89 -11.49
C PHE A 235 17.94 6.72 -11.81
N ALA A 236 17.79 8.03 -11.94
CA ALA A 236 18.85 8.95 -12.36
C ALA A 236 19.23 8.96 -13.85
N GLY A 237 18.45 8.33 -14.73
CA GLY A 237 18.68 8.43 -16.19
C GLY A 237 19.94 7.70 -16.65
N VAL A 238 20.37 6.70 -15.89
CA VAL A 238 21.40 5.74 -16.29
C VAL A 238 20.75 4.41 -16.66
N TYR A 239 21.39 3.61 -17.49
CA TYR A 239 20.83 2.34 -17.95
C TYR A 239 21.84 1.19 -17.94
N CYS A 240 21.34 -0.03 -17.99
CA CYS A 240 22.09 -1.20 -18.45
C CYS A 240 21.36 -1.89 -19.61
N THR A 241 22.05 -2.75 -20.33
CA THR A 241 21.46 -3.60 -21.37
C THR A 241 21.17 -4.99 -20.81
N VAL A 242 20.01 -5.54 -21.17
CA VAL A 242 19.61 -6.90 -20.77
C VAL A 242 20.39 -7.96 -21.54
N ARG A 243 20.78 -7.69 -22.80
CA ARG A 243 21.53 -8.65 -23.61
C ARG A 243 22.99 -8.79 -23.16
N ASP A 244 23.57 -7.73 -22.57
CA ASP A 244 24.98 -7.71 -22.13
C ASP A 244 25.14 -7.51 -20.62
N LEU A 245 24.36 -8.24 -19.81
CA LEU A 245 24.49 -8.21 -18.34
C LEU A 245 25.91 -8.54 -17.86
N GLY A 246 26.68 -9.30 -18.64
CA GLY A 246 28.10 -9.56 -18.35
C GLY A 246 28.95 -8.30 -18.22
N ILE A 247 28.70 -7.31 -19.07
CA ILE A 247 29.36 -6.00 -19.01
C ILE A 247 28.89 -5.26 -17.76
N PHE A 248 27.58 -5.25 -17.49
CA PHE A 248 27.01 -4.59 -16.31
C PHE A 248 27.63 -5.10 -15.00
N TYR A 249 27.75 -6.43 -14.84
CA TYR A 249 28.26 -7.03 -13.60
C TYR A 249 29.80 -7.09 -13.53
N GLY A 250 30.51 -6.92 -14.65
CA GLY A 250 31.96 -7.07 -14.74
C GLY A 250 32.43 -8.53 -14.80
N GLU A 251 33.64 -8.76 -15.32
CA GLU A 251 34.19 -10.09 -15.61
C GLU A 251 34.30 -11.01 -14.37
N ASP A 252 34.50 -10.45 -13.17
CA ASP A 252 34.62 -11.20 -11.91
C ASP A 252 33.27 -11.73 -11.36
N SER A 253 32.13 -11.31 -11.91
CA SER A 253 30.80 -11.56 -11.34
C SER A 253 29.97 -12.63 -12.06
N GLN A 254 30.41 -13.07 -13.25
CA GLN A 254 29.71 -14.04 -14.11
C GLN A 254 29.42 -15.37 -13.37
N SER A 255 30.37 -15.84 -12.57
CA SER A 255 30.28 -17.11 -11.83
C SER A 255 29.24 -17.11 -10.71
N GLN A 256 28.97 -15.95 -10.08
CA GLN A 256 27.96 -15.83 -9.02
C GLN A 256 26.56 -15.51 -9.56
N LEU A 257 26.47 -14.93 -10.77
CA LEU A 257 25.20 -14.49 -11.33
C LEU A 257 24.31 -15.65 -11.75
N VAL A 258 24.87 -16.65 -12.41
CA VAL A 258 24.15 -17.84 -12.87
C VAL A 258 23.54 -18.59 -11.68
N LEU A 259 24.25 -18.63 -10.53
CA LEU A 259 23.77 -19.25 -9.29
C LEU A 259 22.68 -18.44 -8.58
N ASN A 260 22.74 -17.10 -8.63
CA ASN A 260 21.81 -16.22 -7.93
C ASN A 260 20.51 -15.96 -8.70
N VAL A 261 20.56 -15.89 -10.04
CA VAL A 261 19.35 -15.78 -10.87
C VAL A 261 18.50 -17.04 -10.74
N GLN A 262 19.09 -18.24 -10.79
CA GLN A 262 18.34 -19.48 -10.56
C GLN A 262 17.60 -19.47 -9.21
N ARG A 263 18.20 -18.96 -8.14
CA ARG A 263 17.54 -18.85 -6.81
C ARG A 263 16.43 -17.81 -6.72
N LEU A 264 16.46 -16.76 -7.54
CA LEU A 264 15.46 -15.69 -7.56
C LEU A 264 14.22 -16.05 -8.38
N VAL A 265 14.35 -16.88 -9.42
CA VAL A 265 13.22 -17.28 -10.29
C VAL A 265 12.54 -18.59 -9.84
N LEU A 266 13.24 -19.48 -9.15
CA LEU A 266 12.67 -20.75 -8.66
C LEU A 266 11.51 -20.65 -7.65
N PRO A 267 11.32 -19.58 -6.85
CA PRO A 267 10.11 -19.48 -6.02
C PRO A 267 8.83 -19.22 -6.82
N PHE A 268 8.94 -19.04 -8.14
CA PHE A 268 7.83 -18.72 -9.05
C PHE A 268 7.57 -19.80 -10.12
N TYR A 269 8.20 -20.98 -10.01
CA TYR A 269 7.88 -22.19 -10.78
C TYR A 269 7.61 -23.38 -9.85
#